data_AF-A0A429P9M5-F1
#
_entry.id   AF-A0A429P9M5-F1
#
_cell.length_a   1.000
_cell.length_b   1.000
_cell.length_c   1.000
_cell.angle_alpha   90.00
_cell.angle_beta   90.00
_cell.angle_gamma   90.00
#
_symmetry.space_group_name_H-M   'P 1'
#
loop_
_entity.id
_entity.type
_entity.pdbx_description
1 polymer ?
#
loop_
_entity_poly.entity_id
_entity_poly.type
_entity_poly.pdbx_seq_one_letter_code
_entity_poly.pdbx_strand_id
1 'polypeptide(L)'
;VYGFKSADIAARDAALNPPGEWNTYELRVTGERLEILLNGRKINDFTNTDPARSLQQGHIGIQNHGDGDDVAFRNVRIKTSGDPQPGPRSGPVRGVNGKCLDVDGGGSADGTKVQLWTCNGSGAQTWTPAGDGTFRALGKCLDVAGGASADGTKVQLWTCNGSGAQKWAPQPDGSVRNPQSAKCLDASGGTWNDGTPVHLWTCHTGTNQKWTLP
;
A
#
# COMPACT_ATOMS: atom_id res chain seq x y z
N VAL A 1 18.02 20.87 -11.36
CA VAL A 1 19.25 20.87 -10.54
C VAL A 1 19.77 22.28 -10.44
N TYR A 2 19.56 22.92 -9.29
CA TYR A 2 19.83 24.35 -9.08
C TYR A 2 21.27 24.71 -9.47
N GLY A 3 21.45 25.71 -10.35
CA GLY A 3 22.76 26.16 -10.81
C GLY A 3 23.50 25.29 -11.83
N PHE A 4 23.02 24.07 -12.14
CA PHE A 4 23.71 23.14 -13.06
C PHE A 4 22.89 22.74 -14.28
N LYS A 5 21.62 22.37 -14.08
CA LYS A 5 20.73 21.94 -15.17
C LYS A 5 19.27 22.25 -14.84
N SER A 6 18.64 23.14 -15.59
CA SER A 6 17.21 23.43 -15.49
C SER A 6 16.38 22.18 -15.83
N ALA A 7 15.13 22.14 -15.37
CA ALA A 7 14.18 21.12 -15.82
C ALA A 7 13.82 21.34 -17.30
N ASP A 8 13.42 20.26 -17.98
CA ASP A 8 12.70 20.35 -19.24
C ASP A 8 11.32 20.97 -18.96
N ILE A 9 11.15 22.20 -19.43
CA ILE A 9 9.96 23.02 -19.18
C ILE A 9 8.72 22.42 -19.85
N ALA A 10 8.85 21.93 -21.09
CA ALA A 10 7.73 21.34 -21.80
C ALA A 10 7.27 20.04 -21.14
N ALA A 11 8.23 19.20 -20.71
CA ALA A 11 7.91 17.97 -19.98
C ALA A 11 7.29 18.25 -18.61
N ARG A 12 7.77 19.28 -17.90
CA ARG A 12 7.20 19.72 -16.62
C ARG A 12 5.76 20.19 -16.79
N ASP A 13 5.52 21.11 -17.71
CA ASP A 13 4.20 21.73 -17.91
C ASP A 13 3.16 20.70 -18.33
N ALA A 14 3.57 19.71 -19.15
CA ALA A 14 2.72 18.59 -19.52
C ALA A 14 2.44 17.60 -18.37
N ALA A 15 3.18 17.66 -17.27
CA ALA A 15 3.05 16.74 -16.14
C ALA A 15 2.46 17.38 -14.88
N LEU A 16 2.39 18.71 -14.81
CA LEU A 16 1.88 19.42 -13.63
C LEU A 16 0.38 19.19 -13.43
N ASN A 17 0.01 18.87 -12.20
CA ASN A 17 -1.38 19.01 -11.78
C ASN A 17 -1.70 20.49 -11.49
N PRO A 18 -2.97 20.91 -11.61
CA PRO A 18 -3.40 22.27 -11.31
C PRO A 18 -3.07 22.73 -9.87
N PRO A 19 -3.02 24.04 -9.59
CA PRO A 19 -2.88 24.56 -8.23
C PRO A 19 -3.96 24.00 -7.30
N GLY A 20 -3.56 23.57 -6.09
CA GLY A 20 -4.43 22.91 -5.11
C GLY A 20 -4.45 21.38 -5.20
N GLU A 21 -3.94 20.80 -6.30
CA GLU A 21 -3.80 19.35 -6.47
C GLU A 21 -2.41 18.85 -6.05
N TRP A 22 -2.33 17.59 -5.64
CA TRP A 22 -1.06 16.99 -5.24
C TRP A 22 -0.23 16.57 -6.44
N ASN A 23 1.03 16.98 -6.46
CA ASN A 23 2.03 16.43 -7.38
C ASN A 23 2.89 15.36 -6.68
N THR A 24 3.30 14.34 -7.41
CA THR A 24 4.26 13.33 -6.96
C THR A 24 5.61 13.61 -7.61
N TYR A 25 6.64 13.80 -6.80
CA TYR A 25 8.02 13.85 -7.26
C TYR A 25 8.74 12.55 -6.92
N GLU A 26 9.51 12.03 -7.87
CA GLU A 26 10.43 10.91 -7.65
C GLU A 26 11.83 11.35 -8.08
N LEU A 27 12.78 11.29 -7.14
CA LEU A 27 14.19 11.57 -7.38
C LEU A 27 14.93 10.24 -7.35
N ARG A 28 15.54 9.87 -8.47
CA ARG A 28 16.35 8.65 -8.59
C ARG A 28 17.81 9.03 -8.66
N VAL A 29 18.60 8.57 -7.69
CA VAL A 29 20.05 8.75 -7.67
C VAL A 29 20.71 7.40 -7.93
N THR A 30 21.63 7.34 -8.90
CA THR A 30 22.41 6.15 -9.24
C THR A 30 23.85 6.57 -9.53
N GLY A 31 24.76 6.29 -8.60
CA GLY A 31 26.10 6.86 -8.62
C GLY A 31 26.02 8.39 -8.58
N GLU A 32 26.61 9.04 -9.58
CA GLU A 32 26.58 10.51 -9.76
C GLU A 32 25.38 11.01 -10.60
N ARG A 33 24.50 10.12 -11.06
CA ARG A 33 23.36 10.48 -11.91
C ARG A 33 22.10 10.70 -11.07
N LEU A 34 21.44 11.83 -11.31
CA LEU A 34 20.15 12.25 -10.73
C LEU A 34 19.10 12.38 -11.84
N GLU A 35 18.05 11.56 -11.76
CA GLU A 35 16.83 11.73 -12.56
C GLU A 35 15.71 12.27 -11.67
N ILE A 36 14.93 13.21 -12.20
CA ILE A 36 13.77 13.79 -11.50
C ILE A 36 12.55 13.53 -12.35
N LEU A 37 11.56 12.88 -11.75
CA LEU A 37 10.26 12.62 -12.35
C LEU A 37 9.20 13.42 -11.60
N LEU A 38 8.26 13.99 -12.36
CA LEU A 38 7.06 14.67 -11.88
C LEU A 38 5.86 13.89 -12.42
N ASN A 39 5.00 13.39 -11.53
CA ASN A 39 3.82 12.58 -11.85
C ASN A 39 4.15 11.44 -12.83
N GLY A 40 5.31 10.79 -12.63
CA GLY A 40 5.81 9.70 -13.46
C GLY A 40 6.50 10.11 -14.77
N ARG A 41 6.46 11.39 -15.16
CA ARG A 41 7.16 11.92 -16.33
C ARG A 41 8.55 12.43 -15.94
N LYS A 42 9.60 11.98 -16.62
CA LYS A 42 10.95 12.52 -16.41
C LYS A 42 11.04 13.97 -16.88
N ILE A 43 11.46 14.86 -15.98
CA ILE A 43 11.59 16.31 -16.22
C ILE A 43 13.03 16.80 -16.03
N ASN A 44 13.92 15.99 -15.48
CA ASN A 44 15.34 16.29 -15.38
C ASN A 44 16.17 15.00 -15.39
N ASP A 45 17.37 15.09 -15.94
CA ASP A 45 18.34 13.99 -16.05
C ASP A 45 19.73 14.61 -16.06
N PHE A 46 20.45 14.50 -14.95
CA PHE A 46 21.71 15.19 -14.72
C PHE A 46 22.74 14.20 -14.20
N THR A 47 23.97 14.28 -14.70
CA THR A 47 25.11 13.53 -14.16
C THR A 47 26.09 14.52 -13.58
N ASN A 48 26.36 14.41 -12.28
CA ASN A 48 27.36 15.21 -11.62
C ASN A 48 28.77 14.82 -12.10
N THR A 49 29.60 15.83 -12.36
CA THR A 49 31.01 15.66 -12.73
C THR A 49 31.95 16.36 -11.75
N ASP A 50 31.42 17.03 -10.73
CA ASP A 50 32.19 17.73 -9.69
C ASP A 50 32.38 16.79 -8.48
N PRO A 51 33.62 16.32 -8.20
CA PRO A 51 33.87 15.41 -7.08
C PRO A 51 33.62 16.06 -5.72
N ALA A 52 33.68 17.40 -5.60
CA ALA A 52 33.38 18.10 -4.35
C ALA A 52 31.87 18.12 -4.01
N ARG A 53 31.02 17.74 -4.97
CA ARG A 53 29.56 17.68 -4.83
C ARG A 53 29.01 16.28 -5.16
N SER A 54 29.79 15.25 -4.84
CA SER A 54 29.40 13.86 -5.09
C SER A 54 28.00 13.56 -4.54
N LEU A 55 27.19 12.86 -5.35
CA LEU A 55 25.86 12.38 -4.95
C LEU A 55 25.89 11.01 -4.26
N GLN A 56 27.07 10.39 -4.14
CA GLN A 56 27.21 9.05 -3.56
C GLN A 56 26.98 9.04 -2.04
N GLN A 57 27.16 10.18 -1.36
CA GLN A 57 26.93 10.34 0.06
C GLN A 57 26.34 11.73 0.34
N GLY A 58 25.34 11.80 1.22
CA GLY A 58 24.73 13.07 1.58
C GLY A 58 23.39 12.92 2.29
N HIS A 59 22.72 14.06 2.47
CA HIS A 59 21.42 14.14 3.11
C HIS A 59 20.36 14.57 2.09
N ILE A 60 19.11 14.15 2.32
CA ILE A 60 17.95 14.65 1.60
C ILE A 60 17.31 15.73 2.46
N GLY A 61 17.20 16.94 1.92
CA GLY A 61 16.50 18.05 2.52
C GLY A 61 15.25 18.42 1.72
N ILE A 62 14.21 18.85 2.43
CA ILE A 62 13.01 19.44 1.82
C ILE A 62 12.96 20.89 2.28
N GLN A 63 12.88 21.81 1.33
CA GLN A 63 12.97 23.25 1.59
C GLN A 63 11.79 23.98 0.95
N ASN A 64 11.27 24.97 1.67
CA ASN A 64 10.39 26.01 1.15
C ASN A 64 11.22 27.28 0.87
N HIS A 65 10.85 28.06 -0.15
CA HIS A 65 11.66 29.16 -0.67
C HIS A 65 11.46 30.49 0.11
N GLY A 66 10.37 30.65 0.87
CA GLY A 66 10.19 31.79 1.77
C GLY A 66 8.86 31.81 2.53
N ASP A 67 8.72 32.76 3.44
CA ASP A 67 7.59 32.87 4.39
C ASP A 67 6.23 33.20 3.73
N GLY A 68 6.22 33.51 2.43
CA GLY A 68 5.00 33.79 1.65
C GLY A 68 4.47 32.60 0.85
N ASP A 69 5.18 31.47 0.85
CA ASP A 69 4.81 30.27 0.10
C ASP A 69 4.20 29.22 1.03
N ASP A 70 2.99 28.74 0.72
CA ASP A 70 2.40 27.59 1.40
C ASP A 70 2.72 26.30 0.65
N VAL A 71 3.60 25.46 1.22
CA VAL A 71 3.95 24.15 0.66
C VAL A 71 3.69 23.04 1.67
N ALA A 72 2.91 22.05 1.26
CA ALA A 72 2.65 20.85 2.05
C ALA A 72 3.35 19.63 1.44
N PHE A 73 3.89 18.76 2.31
CA PHE A 73 4.53 17.51 1.91
C PHE A 73 3.82 16.33 2.59
N ARG A 74 3.67 15.22 1.88
CA ARG A 74 3.11 13.96 2.43
C ARG A 74 3.76 12.75 1.76
N ASN A 75 3.65 11.59 2.42
CA ASN A 75 4.13 10.31 1.88
C ASN A 75 5.62 10.31 1.46
N VAL A 76 6.47 11.03 2.19
CA VAL A 76 7.91 11.08 1.93
C VAL A 76 8.53 9.71 2.24
N ARG A 77 9.18 9.10 1.25
CA ARG A 77 9.78 7.77 1.34
C ARG A 77 11.16 7.78 0.71
N ILE A 78 12.07 6.98 1.25
CA ILE A 78 13.42 6.77 0.72
C ILE A 78 13.55 5.29 0.39
N LYS A 79 14.13 4.98 -0.77
CA LYS A 79 14.38 3.61 -1.24
C LYS A 79 15.75 3.54 -1.91
N THR A 80 16.51 2.48 -1.62
CA THR A 80 17.76 2.17 -2.31
C THR A 80 17.46 1.55 -3.69
N SER A 81 18.13 2.03 -4.74
CA SER A 81 18.01 1.45 -6.09
C SER A 81 18.87 0.18 -6.17
N GLY A 82 18.29 -0.95 -6.58
CA GLY A 82 18.99 -2.24 -6.66
C GLY A 82 18.66 -3.22 -5.53
N ASP A 83 17.96 -2.77 -4.48
CA ASP A 83 17.17 -3.71 -3.67
C ASP A 83 16.17 -4.37 -4.62
N PRO A 84 15.96 -5.71 -4.54
CA PRO A 84 14.76 -6.30 -5.11
C PRO A 84 13.61 -5.41 -4.66
N GLN A 85 12.72 -5.00 -5.59
CA GLN A 85 11.40 -4.56 -5.15
C GLN A 85 11.01 -5.60 -4.09
N PRO A 86 10.74 -5.23 -2.81
CA PRO A 86 10.33 -6.23 -1.88
C PRO A 86 9.20 -6.93 -2.60
N GLY A 87 9.35 -8.24 -2.82
CA GLY A 87 8.19 -9.05 -3.14
C GLY A 87 7.11 -8.63 -2.15
N PRO A 88 5.84 -8.67 -2.55
CA PRO A 88 4.74 -8.22 -1.69
C PRO A 88 5.03 -8.60 -0.24
N ARG A 89 5.16 -7.59 0.65
CA ARG A 89 5.69 -7.83 2.00
C ARG A 89 4.78 -8.83 2.68
N SER A 90 5.34 -9.97 3.06
CA SER A 90 4.61 -11.00 3.80
C SER A 90 4.70 -10.69 5.28
N GLY A 91 3.56 -10.68 5.96
CA GLY A 91 3.53 -10.43 7.40
C GLY A 91 2.11 -10.33 7.95
N PRO A 92 1.97 -9.93 9.23
CA PRO A 92 0.66 -9.78 9.85
C PRO A 92 -0.11 -8.60 9.25
N VAL A 93 -1.35 -8.84 8.85
CA VAL A 93 -2.35 -7.79 8.63
C VAL A 93 -3.06 -7.58 9.96
N ARG A 94 -2.82 -6.44 10.61
CA ARG A 94 -3.32 -6.14 11.96
C ARG A 94 -4.60 -5.32 11.90
N GLY A 95 -5.65 -5.79 12.55
CA GLY A 95 -6.95 -5.12 12.66
C GLY A 95 -7.16 -4.46 14.02
N VAL A 96 -8.44 -4.33 14.39
CA VAL A 96 -8.88 -3.75 15.66
C VAL A 96 -8.20 -4.40 16.86
N ASN A 97 -7.84 -3.57 17.85
CA ASN A 97 -7.15 -3.96 19.08
C ASN A 97 -5.83 -4.73 18.85
N GLY A 98 -5.17 -4.52 17.69
CA GLY A 98 -3.90 -5.16 17.36
C GLY A 98 -4.00 -6.66 17.05
N LYS A 99 -5.21 -7.20 16.87
CA LYS A 99 -5.43 -8.60 16.46
C LYS A 99 -5.00 -8.82 15.02
N CYS A 100 -4.62 -10.04 14.68
CA CYS A 100 -4.20 -10.40 13.34
C CYS A 100 -5.36 -10.98 12.53
N LEU A 101 -5.37 -10.68 11.23
CA LEU A 101 -6.15 -11.40 10.23
C LEU A 101 -5.62 -12.84 10.16
N ASP A 102 -6.47 -13.81 10.46
CA ASP A 102 -6.07 -15.18 10.76
C ASP A 102 -6.90 -16.17 9.94
N VAL A 103 -6.24 -17.17 9.37
CA VAL A 103 -6.91 -18.34 8.79
C VAL A 103 -7.25 -19.31 9.91
N ASP A 104 -8.53 -19.60 10.11
CA ASP A 104 -9.01 -20.37 11.25
C ASP A 104 -8.35 -21.76 11.34
N GLY A 105 -7.73 -22.03 12.49
CA GLY A 105 -6.95 -23.25 12.76
C GLY A 105 -5.77 -23.49 11.82
N GLY A 106 -5.37 -22.51 11.02
CA GLY A 106 -4.40 -22.70 9.93
C GLY A 106 -4.90 -23.64 8.82
N GLY A 107 -6.22 -23.81 8.68
CA GLY A 107 -6.82 -24.71 7.70
C GLY A 107 -6.57 -24.24 6.26
N SER A 108 -6.15 -25.17 5.39
CA SER A 108 -5.86 -24.89 3.98
C SER A 108 -6.95 -25.39 3.03
N ALA A 109 -8.13 -25.76 3.53
CA ALA A 109 -9.26 -26.14 2.69
C ALA A 109 -9.95 -24.90 2.08
N ASP A 110 -10.50 -25.04 0.88
CA ASP A 110 -11.33 -23.99 0.31
C ASP A 110 -12.58 -23.79 1.18
N GLY A 111 -12.83 -22.52 1.53
CA GLY A 111 -13.92 -22.12 2.39
C GLY A 111 -13.56 -21.98 3.87
N THR A 112 -12.32 -22.27 4.27
CA THR A 112 -11.84 -22.01 5.64
C THR A 112 -12.10 -20.56 6.00
N LYS A 113 -12.72 -20.33 7.16
CA LYS A 113 -13.09 -19.01 7.67
C LYS A 113 -11.84 -18.17 7.92
N VAL A 114 -11.91 -16.88 7.59
CA VAL A 114 -10.94 -15.88 8.06
C VAL A 114 -11.52 -15.13 9.27
N GLN A 115 -10.69 -14.90 10.27
CA GLN A 115 -11.10 -14.38 11.58
C GLN A 115 -10.07 -13.40 12.16
N LEU A 116 -10.42 -12.77 13.27
CA LEU A 116 -9.45 -12.16 14.17
C LEU A 116 -8.89 -13.20 15.13
N TRP A 117 -7.58 -13.14 15.34
CA TRP A 117 -6.91 -13.92 16.37
C TRP A 117 -5.75 -13.15 16.99
N THR A 118 -5.38 -13.51 18.21
CA THR A 118 -4.16 -13.01 18.86
C THR A 118 -2.96 -13.28 17.95
N CYS A 119 -2.16 -12.24 17.66
CA CYS A 119 -1.00 -12.40 16.80
C CYS A 119 -0.01 -13.41 17.40
N ASN A 120 0.30 -14.48 16.67
CA ASN A 120 1.11 -15.61 17.12
C ASN A 120 2.28 -15.95 16.18
N GLY A 121 2.42 -15.22 15.07
CA GLY A 121 3.54 -15.39 14.12
C GLY A 121 3.45 -16.64 13.24
N SER A 122 2.33 -17.37 13.27
CA SER A 122 2.13 -18.55 12.43
C SER A 122 1.91 -18.18 10.95
N GLY A 123 2.06 -19.17 10.08
CA GLY A 123 1.74 -19.05 8.65
C GLY A 123 0.27 -18.68 8.39
N ALA A 124 -0.64 -18.99 9.32
CA ALA A 124 -2.06 -18.63 9.24
C ALA A 124 -2.32 -17.11 9.34
N GLN A 125 -1.34 -16.36 9.84
CA GLN A 125 -1.40 -14.90 10.00
C GLN A 125 -0.42 -14.16 9.11
N THR A 126 0.28 -14.90 8.25
CA THR A 126 1.27 -14.32 7.33
C THR A 126 0.61 -14.11 5.97
N TRP A 127 0.20 -12.87 5.72
CA TRP A 127 -0.46 -12.46 4.50
C TRP A 127 0.49 -11.71 3.59
N THR A 128 0.30 -11.91 2.29
CA THR A 128 1.08 -11.30 1.22
C THR A 128 0.14 -10.48 0.34
N PRO A 129 0.08 -9.14 0.48
CA PRO A 129 -0.67 -8.27 -0.42
C PRO A 129 0.05 -8.17 -1.77
N ALA A 130 -0.34 -9.02 -2.73
CA ALA A 130 0.29 -9.14 -4.03
C ALA A 130 -0.04 -7.96 -4.95
N GLY A 131 0.87 -7.66 -5.89
CA GLY A 131 0.70 -6.56 -6.86
C GLY A 131 -0.48 -6.74 -7.84
N ASP A 132 -1.08 -7.93 -7.88
CA ASP A 132 -2.30 -8.22 -8.66
C ASP A 132 -3.60 -7.92 -7.89
N GLY A 133 -3.51 -7.33 -6.69
CA GLY A 133 -4.65 -7.00 -5.84
C GLY A 133 -5.16 -8.16 -4.98
N THR A 134 -4.48 -9.32 -4.97
CA THR A 134 -4.84 -10.43 -4.08
C THR A 134 -4.11 -10.35 -2.73
N PHE A 135 -4.75 -10.83 -1.67
CA PHE A 135 -4.10 -11.07 -0.38
C PHE A 135 -3.91 -12.57 -0.24
N ARG A 136 -2.68 -13.04 -0.08
CA ARG A 136 -2.37 -14.48 -0.11
C ARG A 136 -1.83 -14.99 1.22
N ALA A 137 -2.35 -16.12 1.69
CA ALA A 137 -1.86 -16.87 2.84
C ALA A 137 -2.00 -18.36 2.56
N LEU A 138 -1.07 -19.18 3.07
CA LEU A 138 -1.10 -20.65 2.92
C LEU A 138 -1.29 -21.13 1.46
N GLY A 139 -0.75 -20.40 0.49
CA GLY A 139 -0.86 -20.70 -0.95
C GLY A 139 -2.22 -20.38 -1.58
N LYS A 140 -3.12 -19.71 -0.87
CA LYS A 140 -4.49 -19.38 -1.30
C LYS A 140 -4.78 -17.89 -1.14
N CYS A 141 -5.95 -17.45 -1.62
CA CYS A 141 -6.38 -16.06 -1.68
C CYS A 141 -7.47 -15.75 -0.63
N LEU A 142 -7.43 -14.54 -0.08
CA LEU A 142 -8.53 -13.91 0.68
C LEU A 142 -9.71 -13.68 -0.26
N ASP A 143 -10.84 -14.28 0.03
CA ASP A 143 -11.95 -14.46 -0.91
C ASP A 143 -13.29 -14.08 -0.27
N VAL A 144 -14.12 -13.36 -1.01
CA VAL A 144 -15.52 -13.12 -0.66
C VAL A 144 -16.35 -14.33 -1.09
N ALA A 145 -16.96 -15.03 -0.13
CA ALA A 145 -17.65 -16.29 -0.41
C ALA A 145 -18.72 -16.16 -1.51
N GLY A 146 -18.57 -16.97 -2.57
CA GLY A 146 -19.47 -16.98 -3.72
C GLY A 146 -19.44 -15.71 -4.58
N GLY A 147 -18.50 -14.78 -4.33
CA GLY A 147 -18.48 -13.47 -4.98
C GLY A 147 -19.70 -12.60 -4.68
N ALA A 148 -20.40 -12.88 -3.57
CA ALA A 148 -21.60 -12.14 -3.18
C ALA A 148 -21.26 -10.71 -2.72
N SER A 149 -22.27 -9.83 -2.71
CA SER A 149 -22.12 -8.42 -2.36
C SER A 149 -23.00 -7.98 -1.18
N ALA A 150 -23.60 -8.92 -0.45
CA ALA A 150 -24.43 -8.60 0.72
C ALA A 150 -23.56 -8.34 1.95
N ASP A 151 -24.03 -7.46 2.84
CA ASP A 151 -23.42 -7.28 4.16
C ASP A 151 -23.50 -8.59 4.96
N GLY A 152 -22.42 -8.92 5.65
CA GLY A 152 -22.28 -10.17 6.39
C GLY A 152 -21.77 -11.34 5.55
N THR A 153 -21.51 -11.15 4.25
CA THR A 153 -20.93 -12.21 3.41
C THR A 153 -19.58 -12.64 3.98
N LYS A 154 -19.43 -13.95 4.25
CA LYS A 154 -18.21 -14.52 4.83
C LYS A 154 -16.98 -14.20 3.97
N VAL A 155 -15.90 -13.78 4.61
CA VAL A 155 -14.56 -13.77 3.99
C VAL A 155 -13.85 -15.07 4.38
N GLN A 156 -13.25 -15.72 3.39
CA GLN A 156 -12.72 -17.07 3.50
C GLN A 156 -11.38 -17.19 2.77
N LEU A 157 -10.70 -18.32 3.00
CA LEU A 157 -9.58 -18.75 2.20
C LEU A 157 -10.10 -19.57 1.01
N TRP A 158 -9.63 -19.26 -0.20
CA TRP A 158 -10.03 -19.99 -1.41
C TRP A 158 -8.87 -20.09 -2.41
N THR A 159 -8.87 -21.16 -3.22
CA THR A 159 -7.95 -21.31 -4.34
C THR A 159 -7.96 -20.05 -5.21
N CYS A 160 -6.78 -19.48 -5.47
CA CYS A 160 -6.68 -18.27 -6.28
C CYS A 160 -7.20 -18.55 -7.70
N ASN A 161 -8.26 -17.84 -8.11
CA ASN A 161 -8.99 -18.05 -9.37
C ASN A 161 -9.08 -16.78 -10.24
N GLY A 162 -8.53 -15.66 -9.77
CA GLY A 162 -8.46 -14.40 -10.52
C GLY A 162 -9.77 -13.60 -10.55
N SER A 163 -10.84 -14.08 -9.92
CA SER A 163 -12.13 -13.38 -9.84
C SER A 163 -12.04 -12.07 -9.03
N GLY A 164 -13.02 -11.19 -9.22
CA GLY A 164 -13.14 -9.96 -8.46
C GLY A 164 -13.39 -10.19 -6.95
N ALA A 165 -13.89 -11.36 -6.57
CA ALA A 165 -14.09 -11.76 -5.17
C ALA A 165 -12.77 -11.85 -4.38
N GLN A 166 -11.65 -11.98 -5.09
CA GLN A 166 -10.30 -12.11 -4.52
C GLN A 166 -9.48 -10.82 -4.63
N LYS A 167 -10.08 -9.75 -5.13
CA LYS A 167 -9.42 -8.45 -5.29
C LYS A 167 -9.71 -7.56 -4.09
N TRP A 168 -8.66 -6.96 -3.55
CA TRP A 168 -8.69 -6.11 -2.37
C TRP A 168 -7.81 -4.89 -2.60
N ALA A 169 -8.35 -3.71 -2.35
CA ALA A 169 -7.73 -2.42 -2.57
C ALA A 169 -7.56 -1.70 -1.22
N PRO A 170 -6.34 -1.65 -0.67
CA PRO A 170 -6.04 -0.84 0.51
C PRO A 170 -6.30 0.64 0.24
N GLN A 171 -6.87 1.33 1.22
CA GLN A 171 -7.24 2.75 1.13
C GLN A 171 -6.36 3.60 2.06
N PRO A 172 -6.18 4.91 1.78
CA PRO A 172 -5.41 5.82 2.63
C PRO A 172 -5.93 5.93 4.07
N ASP A 173 -7.23 5.66 4.27
CA ASP A 173 -7.89 5.72 5.57
C ASP A 173 -7.74 4.43 6.40
N GLY A 174 -6.93 3.48 5.94
CA GLY A 174 -6.69 2.18 6.57
C GLY A 174 -7.74 1.11 6.26
N SER A 175 -8.79 1.40 5.50
CA SER A 175 -9.73 0.37 5.06
C SER A 175 -9.16 -0.50 3.93
N VAL A 176 -9.68 -1.72 3.78
CA VAL A 176 -9.35 -2.61 2.67
C VAL A 176 -10.64 -2.95 1.94
N ARG A 177 -10.81 -2.43 0.72
CA ARG A 177 -12.06 -2.49 -0.05
C ARG A 177 -12.02 -3.57 -1.11
N ASN A 178 -13.06 -4.37 -1.23
CA ASN A 178 -13.26 -5.25 -2.38
C ASN A 178 -13.89 -4.44 -3.54
N PRO A 179 -13.22 -4.25 -4.69
CA PRO A 179 -13.74 -3.41 -5.77
C PRO A 179 -15.03 -3.94 -6.42
N GLN A 180 -15.21 -5.26 -6.51
CA GLN A 180 -16.40 -5.87 -7.12
C GLN A 180 -17.69 -5.54 -6.35
N SER A 181 -17.64 -5.63 -5.02
CA SER A 181 -18.80 -5.41 -4.15
C SER A 181 -18.91 -3.97 -3.64
N ALA A 182 -17.88 -3.14 -3.85
CA ALA A 182 -17.73 -1.81 -3.28
C ALA A 182 -17.64 -1.75 -1.73
N LYS A 183 -17.52 -2.91 -1.05
CA LYS A 183 -17.56 -3.05 0.41
C LYS A 183 -16.20 -3.32 1.04
N CYS A 184 -16.11 -3.22 2.36
CA CYS A 184 -14.86 -3.28 3.12
C CYS A 184 -14.69 -4.62 3.86
N LEU A 185 -13.42 -5.00 4.07
CA LEU A 185 -13.00 -6.07 4.97
C LEU A 185 -13.27 -5.63 6.40
N ASP A 186 -14.11 -6.38 7.11
CA ASP A 186 -14.66 -5.97 8.40
C ASP A 186 -14.60 -7.11 9.42
N ALA A 187 -14.10 -6.81 10.63
CA ALA A 187 -14.24 -7.69 11.79
C ALA A 187 -15.63 -7.56 12.43
N SER A 188 -16.43 -8.61 12.30
CA SER A 188 -17.86 -8.61 12.58
C SER A 188 -18.21 -8.09 13.98
N GLY A 189 -19.19 -7.18 14.03
CA GLY A 189 -19.79 -6.70 15.27
C GLY A 189 -18.91 -5.76 16.10
N GLY A 190 -17.75 -5.35 15.59
CA GLY A 190 -16.84 -4.44 16.31
C GLY A 190 -16.15 -5.08 17.52
N THR A 191 -16.27 -6.40 17.69
CA THR A 191 -15.62 -7.15 18.78
C THR A 191 -14.22 -7.61 18.37
N TRP A 192 -13.36 -7.91 19.35
CA TRP A 192 -11.97 -8.32 19.12
C TRP A 192 -11.60 -9.61 19.86
N ASN A 193 -12.60 -10.44 20.15
CA ASN A 193 -12.36 -11.76 20.74
C ASN A 193 -11.71 -12.67 19.69
N ASP A 194 -10.83 -13.56 20.13
CA ASP A 194 -10.27 -14.58 19.26
C ASP A 194 -11.41 -15.42 18.66
N GLY A 195 -11.38 -15.62 17.35
CA GLY A 195 -12.42 -16.30 16.60
C GLY A 195 -13.48 -15.39 15.96
N THR A 196 -13.45 -14.07 16.23
CA THR A 196 -14.36 -13.09 15.61
C THR A 196 -14.30 -13.21 14.09
N PRO A 197 -15.40 -13.53 13.39
CA PRO A 197 -15.39 -13.68 11.95
C PRO A 197 -15.05 -12.38 11.23
N VAL A 198 -14.31 -12.48 10.13
CA VAL A 198 -14.14 -11.39 9.17
C VAL A 198 -15.14 -11.60 8.03
N HIS A 199 -15.82 -10.53 7.67
CA HIS A 199 -16.86 -10.54 6.64
C HIS A 199 -16.78 -9.30 5.76
N LEU A 200 -17.61 -9.29 4.72
CA LEU A 200 -17.82 -8.14 3.88
C LEU A 200 -18.89 -7.24 4.50
N TRP A 201 -18.60 -5.95 4.63
CA TRP A 201 -19.56 -4.98 5.18
C TRP A 201 -19.47 -3.63 4.48
N THR A 202 -20.57 -2.89 4.48
CA THR A 202 -20.62 -1.51 4.02
C THR A 202 -19.51 -0.69 4.68
N CYS A 203 -18.72 0.02 3.87
CA CYS A 203 -17.57 0.77 4.39
C CYS A 203 -18.02 1.88 5.36
N HIS A 204 -17.35 1.99 6.50
CA HIS A 204 -17.58 3.01 7.53
C HIS A 204 -16.29 3.37 8.26
N THR A 205 -16.36 4.32 9.19
CA THR A 205 -15.19 4.88 9.90
C THR A 205 -14.79 4.11 11.16
N GLY A 206 -15.45 2.99 11.44
CA GLY A 206 -15.23 2.18 12.64
C GLY A 206 -13.89 1.46 12.60
N THR A 207 -13.30 1.26 13.78
CA THR A 207 -11.95 0.67 13.92
C THR A 207 -11.87 -0.79 13.47
N ASN A 208 -13.00 -1.51 13.45
CA ASN A 208 -13.12 -2.89 12.96
C ASN A 208 -12.97 -3.04 11.43
N GLN A 209 -12.93 -1.92 10.69
CA GLN A 209 -12.59 -1.91 9.27
C GLN A 209 -11.19 -1.33 8.98
N LYS A 210 -10.40 -1.06 10.01
CA LYS A 210 -9.07 -0.45 9.88
C LYS A 210 -8.00 -1.52 10.03
N TRP A 211 -7.13 -1.58 9.03
CA TRP A 211 -6.10 -2.61 8.90
C TRP A 211 -4.73 -1.98 8.62
N THR A 212 -3.73 -2.43 9.37
CA THR A 212 -2.32 -2.14 9.10
C THR A 212 -1.73 -3.29 8.32
N LEU A 213 -1.20 -2.99 7.13
CA LEU A 213 -0.55 -3.97 6.25
C LEU A 213 0.95 -4.15 6.59
N PRO A 214 1.59 -5.25 6.14
CA PRO A 214 3.02 -5.51 6.32
C PRO A 214 3.97 -4.51 5.63
#